data_AF-A0AAW1L615-F1
#
_entry.id   AF-A0AAW1L615-F1
#
_cell.length_a   1.000
_cell.length_b   1.000
_cell.length_c   1.000
_cell.angle_alpha   90.00
_cell.angle_beta   90.00
_cell.angle_gamma   90.00
#
_symmetry.space_group_name_H-M   'P 1'
#
loop_
_entity.id
_entity.type
_entity.pdbx_description
1 polymer ?
#
loop_
_entity_poly.entity_id
_entity_poly.type
_entity_poly.pdbx_seq_one_letter_code
_entity_poly.pdbx_strand_id
1 'polypeptide(L)' 'MPEDVAYADDLAAVVVATDIEDAPRRLNQTMRGSDHVLATEKTEIAFLTERRIQLQITMRIGTEEVTTSTMVKYLGV' A
#
# COMPACT_ATOMS: atom_id res chain seq x y z
N MET A 1 -15.08 19.82 26.76
CA MET A 1 -13.89 18.99 26.53
C MET A 1 -14.12 18.31 25.20
N PRO A 2 -13.49 18.70 24.08
CA PRO A 2 -13.47 17.84 22.92
C PRO A 2 -12.23 16.95 23.05
N GLU A 3 -12.48 15.67 23.24
CA GLU A 3 -11.51 14.62 23.01
C GLU A 3 -11.45 14.37 21.51
N ASP A 4 -10.49 15.02 20.85
CA ASP A 4 -10.20 14.82 19.44
C ASP A 4 -9.62 13.42 19.24
N VAL A 5 -10.50 12.43 19.14
CA VAL A 5 -10.14 11.09 18.66
C VAL A 5 -10.09 11.15 17.14
N ALA A 6 -8.94 11.55 16.61
CA ALA A 6 -8.65 11.39 15.19
C ALA A 6 -8.38 9.91 14.92
N TYR A 7 -9.35 9.20 14.33
CA TYR A 7 -9.06 7.96 13.62
C TYR A 7 -8.32 8.35 12.34
N ALA A 8 -7.07 7.90 12.22
CA ALA A 8 -6.33 8.07 10.97
C ALA A 8 -6.93 7.12 9.92
N ASP A 9 -7.63 7.67 8.93
CA ASP A 9 -8.15 6.91 7.78
C ASP A 9 -7.05 6.56 6.77
N ASP A 10 -5.95 7.31 6.78
CA ASP A 10 -4.82 7.14 5.88
C ASP A 10 -3.71 6.28 6.54
N LEU A 11 -3.37 5.15 5.92
CA LEU A 11 -2.29 4.26 6.36
C LEU A 11 -1.13 4.28 5.34
N ALA A 12 0.06 4.65 5.80
CA ALA A 12 1.30 4.47 5.05
C ALA A 12 2.06 3.25 5.58
N ALA A 13 2.36 2.30 4.68
CA ALA A 13 3.12 1.10 5.01
C ALA A 13 4.33 0.94 4.09
N VAL A 14 5.49 0.62 4.66
CA VAL A 14 6.69 0.27 3.90
C VAL A 14 6.97 -1.21 4.10
N VAL A 15 6.97 -1.94 2.99
CA VAL A 15 7.23 -3.39 2.98
C VAL A 15 8.52 -3.64 2.21
N VAL A 16 9.49 -4.26 2.88
CA VAL A 16 10.72 -4.72 2.24
C VAL A 16 10.52 -6.16 1.80
N ALA A 17 10.78 -6.46 0.54
CA ALA A 17 10.74 -7.81 -0.01
C ALA A 17 11.94 -8.02 -0.95
N THR A 18 12.54 -9.22 -0.90
CA THR A 18 13.65 -9.59 -1.79
C THR A 18 13.15 -10.01 -3.17
N ASP A 19 11.94 -10.56 -3.22
CA ASP A 19 11.22 -10.95 -4.43
C ASP A 19 9.93 -10.14 -4.54
N ILE A 20 9.60 -9.71 -5.76
CA ILE A 20 8.39 -8.97 -6.05
C ILE A 20 7.14 -9.83 -5.89
N GLU A 21 7.25 -11.14 -6.11
CA GLU A 21 6.17 -12.10 -5.90
C GLU A 21 5.81 -12.23 -4.41
N ASP A 22 6.74 -11.90 -3.51
CA ASP A 22 6.54 -11.90 -2.07
C ASP A 22 5.89 -10.62 -1.53
N ALA A 23 5.92 -9.53 -2.31
CA ALA A 23 5.39 -8.23 -1.89
C ALA A 23 3.89 -8.27 -1.56
N PRO A 24 3.00 -8.90 -2.37
CA PRO A 24 1.57 -9.01 -2.03
C PRO A 24 1.35 -9.74 -0.71
N ARG A 25 2.10 -10.80 -0.42
CA ARG A 25 1.96 -11.58 0.81
C ARG A 25 2.28 -10.74 2.03
N ARG A 26 3.40 -10.01 2.01
CA ARG A 26 3.85 -9.16 3.11
C ARG A 26 2.96 -7.93 3.30
N LEU A 27 2.47 -7.35 2.21
CA LEU A 27 1.52 -6.24 2.27
C LEU A 27 0.20 -6.69 2.88
N ASN A 28 -0.34 -7.84 2.45
CA ASN A 28 -1.52 -8.44 3.06
C ASN A 28 -1.33 -8.75 4.55
N GLN A 29 -0.14 -9.20 4.97
CA GLN A 29 0.16 -9.40 6.39
C GLN A 29 0.15 -8.09 7.18
N THR A 30 0.64 -7.01 6.59
CA THR A 30 0.61 -5.68 7.21
C THR A 30 -0.83 -5.17 7.35
N MET A 31 -1.67 -5.44 6.36
CA MET A 31 -3.10 -5.08 6.36
C MET A 31 -3.96 -6.00 7.25
N ARG A 32 -3.49 -7.18 7.66
CA ARG A 32 -4.27 -8.18 8.42
C ARG A 32 -4.66 -7.75 9.84
N GLY A 33 -4.28 -6.55 10.28
CA GLY A 33 -4.72 -5.94 11.54
C GLY A 33 -5.68 -4.77 11.38
N SER A 34 -5.99 -4.35 10.15
CA SER A 34 -6.95 -3.27 9.90
C SER A 34 -8.32 -3.86 9.54
N ASP A 35 -9.37 -3.56 10.31
CA ASP A 35 -10.77 -3.84 9.93
C ASP A 35 -11.27 -2.96 8.76
N HIS A 36 -10.35 -2.41 7.98
CA HIS A 36 -10.59 -1.35 7.02
C HIS A 36 -10.50 -1.91 5.59
N VAL A 37 -11.41 -1.45 4.73
CA VAL A 37 -11.41 -1.75 3.30
C VAL A 37 -10.59 -0.69 2.58
N LEU A 38 -9.75 -1.11 1.64
CA LEU A 38 -8.97 -0.18 0.82
C LEU A 38 -9.89 0.53 -0.18
N ALA A 39 -9.85 1.87 -0.18
CA ALA A 39 -10.39 2.67 -1.27
C ALA A 39 -9.40 2.64 -2.44
N THR A 40 -9.63 1.75 -3.42
CA THR A 40 -8.69 1.50 -4.52
C THR A 40 -8.37 2.77 -5.32
N GLU A 41 -9.34 3.68 -5.45
CA GLU A 41 -9.17 4.96 -6.15
C GLU A 41 -8.29 5.98 -5.41
N LYS A 42 -8.05 5.76 -4.11
CA LYS A 42 -7.16 6.59 -3.26
C LYS A 42 -5.87 5.89 -2.86
N THR A 43 -5.78 4.58 -3.09
CA THR A 43 -4.66 3.75 -2.66
C THR A 43 -3.54 3.82 -3.69
N GLU A 44 -2.38 4.29 -3.27
CA GLU A 44 -1.19 4.35 -4.12
C GLU A 44 -0.12 3.38 -3.63
N ILE A 45 0.46 2.62 -4.55
CA ILE A 45 1.53 1.66 -4.25
C ILE A 45 2.63 1.85 -5.28
N ALA A 46 3.86 2.02 -4.79
CA ALA A 46 5.04 2.06 -5.65
C ALA A 46 6.14 1.14 -5.15
N PHE A 47 6.93 0.67 -6.10
CA PHE A 47 8.14 -0.08 -5.83
C PHE A 47 9.35 0.85 -5.83
N LEU A 48 10.09 0.86 -4.72
CA LEU A 48 11.42 1.45 -4.66
C LEU A 48 12.45 0.34 -4.77
N THR A 49 13.21 0.34 -5.86
CA THR A 49 14.25 -0.67 -6.10
C THR A 49 15.37 -0.07 -6.95
N GLU A 50 16.60 -0.51 -6.68
CA GLU A 50 17.77 -0.18 -7.50
C GLU A 50 17.82 -1.02 -8.79
N ARG A 51 17.02 -2.09 -8.87
CA ARG A 51 16.99 -3.01 -10.02
C ARG A 51 15.96 -2.55 -11.05
N ARG A 52 16.31 -2.69 -12.33
CA ARG A 52 15.37 -2.43 -13.43
C ARG A 52 14.41 -3.62 -13.60
N ILE A 53 13.26 -3.55 -12.93
CA ILE A 53 12.18 -4.55 -12.99
C ILE A 53 10.90 -3.91 -13.52
N GLN A 54 9.89 -4.73 -13.85
CA GLN A 54 8.55 -4.20 -14.12
C GLN A 54 7.97 -3.64 -12.82
N LEU A 55 7.58 -2.36 -12.83
CA LEU A 55 7.07 -1.65 -11.66
C LEU A 55 5.55 -1.43 -11.72
N GLN A 56 4.91 -1.87 -12.80
CA GLN A 56 3.45 -1.88 -12.98
C GLN A 56 2.97 -3.33 -12.88
N ILE A 57 2.57 -3.73 -11.67
CA ILE A 57 2.13 -5.08 -11.36
C ILE A 57 0.79 -4.98 -10.66
N THR A 58 -0.18 -5.77 -11.11
CA THR A 58 -1.46 -5.91 -10.43
C THR A 58 -1.29 -6.87 -9.25
N MET A 59 -1.62 -6.40 -8.06
CA MET A 59 -1.55 -7.18 -6.83
C MET A 59 -2.92 -7.24 -6.18
N ARG A 60 -3.23 -8.38 -5.55
CA ARG A 60 -4.42 -8.52 -4.72
C ARG A 60 -4.11 -8.20 -3.26
N ILE A 61 -4.84 -7.25 -2.68
CA ILE A 61 -4.69 -6.82 -1.28
C ILE A 61 -6.06 -6.91 -0.61
N GLY A 62 -6.20 -7.83 0.34
CA GLY A 62 -7.50 -8.22 0.87
C GLY A 62 -8.39 -8.74 -0.25
N THR A 63 -9.50 -8.04 -0.48
CA THR A 63 -10.47 -8.30 -1.56
C THR A 63 -10.24 -7.47 -2.82
N GLU A 64 -9.34 -6.47 -2.76
CA GLU A 64 -9.16 -5.49 -3.82
C GLU A 64 -7.99 -5.83 -4.73
N GLU A 65 -8.10 -5.45 -6.00
CA GLU A 65 -6.97 -5.46 -6.95
C GLU A 65 -6.42 -4.06 -7.13
N VAL A 66 -5.11 -3.90 -6.94
CA VAL A 66 -4.42 -2.61 -7.05
C VAL A 66 -3.23 -2.79 -7.99
N THR A 67 -3.14 -1.95 -9.01
CA THR A 67 -1.98 -1.92 -9.91
C THR A 67 -0.97 -0.91 -9.40
N THR A 68 0.27 -1.36 -9.21
CA THR A 68 1.35 -0.49 -8.74
C THR A 68 1.72 0.56 -9.78
N SER A 69 2.16 1.72 -9.30
CA SER A 69 2.65 2.83 -10.10
C SER A 69 4.15 3.00 -9.89
N THR A 70 4.84 3.59 -10.87
CA THR A 70 6.24 4.01 -10.75
C THR A 70 6.40 5.25 -9.88
N MET A 71 5.30 5.93 -9.53
CA MET A 71 5.28 7.16 -8.74
C MET A 71 4.11 7.13 -7.75
N VAL A 72 4.38 7.58 -6.52
CA VAL A 72 3.38 7.90 -5.50
C VAL A 72 3.18 9.41 -5.54
N LYS A 73 1.94 9.87 -5.68
CA LYS A 73 1.58 11.30 -5.62
C LYS A 73 1.35 11.74 -4.18
N TYR A 74 1.19 10.81 -3.24
CA TYR A 74 1.00 11.11 -1.83
C TYR A 74 2.31 11.51 -1.13
N LEU A 75 2.71 12.75 -1.38
CA LEU A 75 3.37 13.60 -0.40
C LEU A 75 2.68 14.94 -0.56
N GLY A 76 1.73 15.26 0.32
CA GLY A 76 1.08 16.56 0.38
C GLY A 76 2.05 17.67 0.78
N VAL A 77 3.03 17.94 -0.10
CA VAL A 77 4.02 19.02 -0.05
C VAL A 77 4.06 19.71 -1.40
#